data_AF-A0A379YMI5-F1
#
_entry.id   AF-A0A379YMI5-F1
#
_cell.length_a   1.000
_cell.length_b   1.000
_cell.length_c   1.000
_cell.angle_alpha   90.00
_cell.angle_beta   90.00
_cell.angle_gamma   90.00
#
_symmetry.space_group_name_H-M   'P 1'
#
loop_
_entity.id
_entity.type
_entity.pdbx_description
1 polymer ?
#
loop_
_entity_poly.entity_id
_entity_poly.type
_entity_poly.pdbx_seq_one_letter_code
_entity_poly.pdbx_strand_id
1 'polypeptide(L)'
;MRMMTLDHEFHQELAQIAGNNMLADILSVLHARAQRFWASTLSREGHMREVIDEHRAIIAALAAQDSAAAAEAAQAHILSFRTALLHDG
;
A
#
# COMPACT_ATOMS: atom_id res chain seq x y z
N MET A 1 -6.00 13.21 2.74
CA MET A 1 -6.61 12.64 3.95
C MET A 1 -7.42 11.39 3.65
N ARG A 2 -8.53 11.43 2.89
CA ARG A 2 -9.37 10.23 2.68
C ARG A 2 -8.65 9.02 2.06
N MET A 3 -7.81 9.24 1.05
CA MET A 3 -7.08 8.13 0.40
C MET A 3 -6.11 7.42 1.33
N MET A 4 -5.46 8.14 2.23
CA MET A 4 -4.54 7.59 3.22
C MET A 4 -5.25 6.71 4.26
N THR A 5 -6.46 7.10 4.66
CA THR A 5 -7.30 6.27 5.53
C THR A 5 -7.69 4.98 4.83
N LEU A 6 -8.12 5.08 3.56
CA LEU A 6 -8.51 3.91 2.76
C LEU A 6 -7.33 2.95 2.49
N ASP A 7 -6.14 3.49 2.24
CA ASP A 7 -4.89 2.75 2.10
C ASP A 7 -4.56 1.97 3.39
N HIS A 8 -4.60 2.63 4.54
CA HIS A 8 -4.41 1.97 5.82
C HIS A 8 -5.45 0.87 6.09
N GLU A 9 -6.74 1.16 5.88
CA GLU A 9 -7.83 0.19 6.04
C GLU A 9 -7.65 -1.03 5.13
N PHE A 10 -7.24 -0.82 3.88
CA PHE A 10 -6.97 -1.91 2.94
C PHE A 10 -5.89 -2.87 3.48
N HIS A 11 -4.78 -2.34 3.98
CA HIS A 11 -3.71 -3.15 4.54
C HIS A 11 -4.12 -3.87 5.85
N GLN A 12 -4.94 -3.22 6.69
CA GLN A 12 -5.49 -3.86 7.90
C GLN A 12 -6.40 -5.05 7.55
N GLU A 13 -7.32 -4.85 6.60
CA GLU A 13 -8.24 -5.90 6.13
C GLU A 13 -7.48 -7.12 5.59
N LEU A 14 -6.45 -6.90 4.76
CA LEU A 14 -5.63 -8.00 4.24
C LEU A 14 -4.92 -8.79 5.35
N ALA A 15 -4.33 -8.10 6.33
CA ALA A 15 -3.66 -8.75 7.45
C ALA A 15 -4.64 -9.53 8.33
N GLN A 16 -5.85 -9.01 8.52
CA GLN A 16 -6.91 -9.65 9.30
C GLN A 16 -7.46 -10.90 8.59
N ILE A 17 -7.71 -10.84 7.28
CA ILE A 17 -8.12 -11.99 6.46
C ILE A 17 -7.04 -13.09 6.48
N ALA A 18 -5.77 -12.70 6.45
CA ALA A 18 -4.64 -13.64 6.56
C ALA A 18 -4.45 -14.21 7.98
N GLY A 19 -5.20 -13.73 8.99
CA GLY A 19 -5.05 -14.13 10.39
C GLY A 19 -3.73 -13.69 11.03
N ASN A 20 -3.07 -12.66 10.48
CA ASN A 20 -1.74 -12.22 10.89
C ASN A 20 -1.81 -10.89 11.65
N ASN A 21 -2.19 -10.96 12.92
CA ASN A 21 -2.32 -9.78 13.79
C ASN A 21 -1.00 -9.03 14.00
N MET A 22 0.12 -9.75 14.06
CA MET A 22 1.44 -9.12 14.19
C MET A 22 1.78 -8.26 12.96
N LEU A 23 1.42 -8.72 11.77
CA LEU A 23 1.57 -7.94 10.54
C LEU A 23 0.67 -6.70 10.56
N ALA A 24 -0.56 -6.81 11.05
CA ALA A 24 -1.48 -5.67 11.17
C ALA A 24 -0.89 -4.56 12.07
N ASP A 25 -0.28 -4.93 13.20
CA ASP A 25 0.38 -3.99 14.12
C ASP A 25 1.59 -3.30 13.46
N ILE A 26 2.42 -4.08 12.75
CA ILE A 26 3.59 -3.55 12.04
C ILE A 26 3.16 -2.56 10.95
N LEU A 27 2.15 -2.93 10.14
CA LEU A 27 1.62 -2.08 9.08
C LEU A 27 1.04 -0.78 9.62
N SER A 28 0.34 -0.82 10.76
CA SER A 28 -0.19 0.39 11.42
C SER A 28 0.91 1.39 11.76
N VAL A 29 2.02 0.93 12.32
CA VAL A 29 3.17 1.78 12.65
C VAL A 29 3.84 2.33 11.39
N LEU A 30 3.99 1.51 10.35
CA LEU A 30 4.58 1.93 9.08
C LEU A 30 3.73 2.99 8.39
N HIS A 31 2.41 2.80 8.29
CA HIS A 31 1.52 3.81 7.71
C HIS A 31 1.62 5.13 8.49
N ALA A 32 1.55 5.11 9.82
CA ALA A 32 1.63 6.33 10.63
C ALA A 32 2.93 7.12 10.40
N ARG A 33 4.05 6.43 10.13
CA ARG A 33 5.33 7.07 9.77
C ARG A 33 5.30 7.59 8.33
N ALA A 34 4.82 6.77 7.40
CA ALA A 34 4.68 7.13 5.98
C ALA A 34 3.79 8.36 5.78
N GLN A 35 2.70 8.51 6.56
CA GLN A 35 1.78 9.66 6.49
C GLN A 35 2.52 11.02 6.49
N ARG A 36 3.63 11.12 7.21
CA ARG A 36 4.41 12.37 7.33
C ARG A 36 5.08 12.79 6.03
N PHE A 37 5.42 11.82 5.17
CA PHE A 37 6.08 12.04 3.89
C PHE A 37 5.08 12.11 2.74
N TRP A 38 3.93 11.45 2.87
CA TRP A 38 2.88 11.46 1.84
C TRP A 38 2.40 12.86 1.42
N ALA A 39 2.40 13.84 2.33
CA ALA A 39 2.02 15.22 1.99
C ALA A 39 2.99 15.88 0.99
N SER A 40 4.30 15.56 1.06
CA SER A 40 5.28 16.02 0.07
C SER A 40 5.21 15.19 -1.21
N THR A 41 5.07 13.87 -1.10
CA THR A 41 5.16 12.93 -2.24
C THR A 41 3.95 12.95 -3.16
N LEU A 42 2.74 13.10 -2.60
CA LEU A 42 1.50 13.23 -3.39
C LEU A 42 1.36 14.58 -4.10
N SER A 43 2.23 15.55 -3.82
CA SER A 43 2.24 16.83 -4.55
C SER A 43 2.74 16.66 -5.98
N ARG A 44 3.31 15.50 -6.33
CA ARG A 44 3.72 15.14 -7.69
C ARG A 44 2.52 14.61 -8.47
N GLU A 45 2.15 15.30 -9.55
CA GLU A 45 1.10 14.86 -10.46
C GLU A 45 1.39 13.43 -10.96
N GLY A 46 0.39 12.54 -10.88
CA GLY A 46 0.48 11.16 -11.38
C GLY A 46 0.62 10.09 -10.30
N HIS A 47 1.31 10.37 -9.20
CA HIS A 47 1.62 9.36 -8.18
C HIS A 47 0.37 8.75 -7.52
N MET A 48 -0.68 9.56 -7.34
CA MET A 48 -1.97 9.09 -6.83
C MET A 48 -2.62 8.03 -7.73
N ARG A 49 -2.46 8.18 -9.06
CA ARG A 49 -3.03 7.25 -10.02
C ARG A 49 -2.27 5.92 -10.02
N GLU A 50 -0.95 5.99 -9.92
CA GLU A 50 -0.07 4.82 -9.79
C GLU A 50 -0.47 3.96 -8.58
N VAL A 51 -0.63 4.55 -7.40
CA VAL A 51 -1.04 3.82 -6.18
C VAL A 51 -2.43 3.17 -6.35
N ILE A 52 -3.37 3.84 -7.02
CA ILE A 52 -4.69 3.25 -7.29
C ILE A 52 -4.56 2.03 -8.22
N ASP A 53 -3.73 2.13 -9.25
CA ASP A 53 -3.52 1.04 -10.21
C ASP A 53 -2.79 -0.15 -9.56
N GLU A 54 -1.84 0.12 -8.67
CA GLU A 54 -1.17 -0.89 -7.84
C GLU A 54 -2.16 -1.65 -6.94
N HIS A 55 -3.03 -0.94 -6.21
CA HIS A 55 -4.07 -1.59 -5.41
C HIS A 55 -5.05 -2.41 -6.26
N ARG A 56 -5.40 -1.92 -7.45
CA ARG A 56 -6.24 -2.68 -8.39
C ARG A 56 -5.58 -3.98 -8.82
N ALA A 57 -4.27 -3.99 -9.04
CA ALA A 57 -3.54 -5.20 -9.38
C ALA A 57 -3.60 -6.24 -8.24
N ILE A 58 -3.40 -5.80 -6.99
CA ILE A 58 -3.52 -6.68 -5.82
C ILE A 58 -4.93 -7.26 -5.72
N ILE A 59 -5.96 -6.42 -5.82
CA ILE A 59 -7.37 -6.85 -5.74
C ILE A 59 -7.72 -7.83 -6.87
N ALA A 60 -7.24 -7.57 -8.09
CA ALA A 60 -7.47 -8.46 -9.23
C ALA A 60 -6.84 -9.85 -9.03
N ALA A 61 -5.61 -9.90 -8.51
CA ALA A 61 -4.94 -11.17 -8.21
C ALA A 61 -5.65 -11.94 -7.09
N LEU A 62 -6.09 -11.25 -6.03
CA LEU A 62 -6.90 -11.85 -4.96
C LEU A 62 -8.23 -12.39 -5.47
N ALA A 63 -8.92 -11.64 -6.34
CA ALA A 63 -10.18 -12.07 -6.95
C ALA A 63 -10.01 -13.30 -7.87
N ALA A 64 -8.86 -13.42 -8.53
CA ALA A 64 -8.48 -14.60 -9.31
C ALA A 64 -8.01 -15.78 -8.44
N GLN A 65 -7.92 -15.60 -7.11
CA GLN A 65 -7.35 -16.56 -6.16
C GLN A 65 -5.90 -16.96 -6.49
N ASP A 66 -5.15 -16.07 -7.15
CA ASP A 66 -3.75 -16.27 -7.49
C ASP A 66 -2.86 -15.65 -6.41
N SER A 67 -2.44 -16.49 -5.47
CA SER A 67 -1.61 -16.06 -4.33
C SER A 67 -0.21 -15.60 -4.74
N ALA A 68 0.35 -16.14 -5.83
CA ALA A 68 1.65 -15.73 -6.33
C ALA A 68 1.57 -14.33 -6.95
N ALA A 69 0.60 -14.10 -7.84
CA ALA A 69 0.38 -12.79 -8.43
C ALA A 69 0.02 -11.73 -7.37
N ALA A 70 -0.74 -12.10 -6.33
CA ALA A 70 -1.06 -11.17 -5.24
C ALA A 70 0.18 -10.77 -4.44
N ALA A 71 1.08 -11.72 -4.17
CA ALA A 71 2.34 -11.45 -3.48
C ALA A 71 3.28 -10.57 -4.31
N GLU A 72 3.39 -10.84 -5.61
CA GLU A 72 4.19 -10.03 -6.55
C GLU A 72 3.65 -8.60 -6.65
N ALA A 73 2.34 -8.43 -6.80
CA ALA A 73 1.69 -7.12 -6.85
C ALA A 73 1.89 -6.32 -5.55
N ALA A 74 1.74 -6.98 -4.39
CA ALA A 74 1.99 -6.35 -3.09
C ALA A 74 3.45 -5.92 -2.93
N GLN A 75 4.40 -6.75 -3.36
CA GLN A 75 5.82 -6.40 -3.34
C GLN A 75 6.12 -5.21 -4.25
N ALA A 76 5.57 -5.19 -5.46
CA ALA A 76 5.73 -4.09 -6.41
C ALA A 76 5.21 -2.77 -5.83
N HIS A 77 4.03 -2.79 -5.20
CA HIS A 77 3.46 -1.65 -4.50
C HIS A 77 4.38 -1.10 -3.39
N ILE A 78 4.90 -1.98 -2.53
CA ILE A 78 5.82 -1.56 -1.44
C ILE A 78 7.13 -0.96 -2.00
N LEU A 79 7.66 -1.52 -3.08
CA LEU A 79 8.89 -1.03 -3.73
C LEU A 79 8.68 0.30 -4.45
N SER A 80 7.52 0.48 -5.10
CA SER A 80 7.10 1.75 -5.69
C SER A 80 7.04 2.84 -4.63
N PHE A 81 6.36 2.54 -3.51
CA PHE A 81 6.28 3.44 -2.37
C PHE A 81 7.66 3.78 -1.78
N ARG A 82 8.54 2.80 -1.61
CA ARG A 82 9.93 3.02 -1.17
C ARG A 82 10.68 3.95 -2.12
N THR A 83 10.54 3.77 -3.43
CA THR A 83 11.19 4.61 -4.43
C THR A 83 10.70 6.06 -4.32
N ALA A 84 9.39 6.24 -4.17
CA ALA A 84 8.78 7.56 -3.99
C ALA A 84 9.29 8.26 -2.71
N LEU A 85 9.44 7.54 -1.60
CA LEU A 85 10.03 8.06 -0.37
C LEU A 85 11.50 8.48 -0.51
N LEU A 86 12.30 7.74 -1.27
CA LEU A 86 13.74 7.99 -1.43
C LEU A 86 14.05 9.08 -2.48
N HIS A 87 13.08 9.45 -3.32
CA HIS A 87 13.24 10.48 -4.36
C HIS A 87 12.62 11.83 -3.97
N ASP A 88 12.14 11.95 -2.74
CA ASP A 88 11.65 13.18 -2.11
C ASP A 88 12.65 13.76 -1.08
N GLY A 89 13.91 13.32 -1.14
CA GLY A 89 15.04 13.85 -0.37
C GLY A 89 15.84 14.91 -1.12
#